data_AF-U4LNZ9-F1
#
_entry.id   AF-U4LNZ9-F1
#
_cell.length_a   1.000
_cell.length_b   1.000
_cell.length_c   1.000
_cell.angle_alpha   90.00
_cell.angle_beta   90.00
_cell.angle_gamma   90.00
#
_symmetry.space_group_name_H-M   'P 1'
#
loop_
_entity.id
_entity.type
_entity.pdbx_description
1 polymer ?
#
loop_
_entity_poly.entity_id
_entity_poly.type
_entity_poly.pdbx_seq_one_letter_code
_entity_poly.pdbx_strand_id
1 'polypeptide(L)'
;MYKHPKGSFLRLTTLNYATWKGNIHDILCAILSWNIVDRTESIPPLAAPRTTPAERSAAKLRRTNYIQCREDAATVIYNVCSVSVRIYNDDIDDPEDMGLTLGEYCNMASSAVGRQPLYQQFMSMRPVPGAPIGNYFSLLLEIQNQIVGSSEAISYVAL
;
A
#
# COMPACT_ATOMS: atom_id res chain seq x y z
N MET A 1 -4.85 -13.61 7.69
CA MET A 1 -3.52 -12.98 7.88
C MET A 1 -2.58 -13.39 6.76
N TYR A 2 -1.65 -12.52 6.40
CA TYR A 2 -0.47 -12.84 5.62
C TYR A 2 0.69 -13.16 6.57
N LYS A 3 1.48 -14.20 6.27
CA LYS A 3 2.64 -14.61 7.06
C LYS A 3 3.90 -14.26 6.28
N HIS A 4 4.81 -13.56 6.93
CA HIS A 4 6.14 -13.23 6.44
C HIS A 4 7.18 -13.67 7.47
N PRO A 5 8.45 -13.96 7.09
CA PRO A 5 9.51 -14.24 8.07
C PRO A 5 9.70 -13.16 9.15
N LYS A 6 9.24 -11.93 8.88
CA LYS A 6 9.33 -10.78 9.80
C LYS A 6 8.08 -10.58 10.67
N GLY A 7 7.01 -11.34 10.47
CA GLY A 7 5.78 -11.20 11.24
C GLY A 7 4.52 -11.69 10.54
N SER A 8 3.39 -11.57 11.23
CA SER A 8 2.06 -11.82 10.65
C SER A 8 1.30 -10.51 10.57
N PHE A 9 0.77 -10.22 9.40
CA PHE A 9 0.10 -8.95 9.11
C PHE A 9 -1.33 -9.20 8.65
N LEU A 10 -2.21 -8.23 8.89
CA LEU A 10 -3.53 -8.24 8.27
C LEU A 10 -3.36 -8.02 6.76
N ARG A 11 -4.15 -8.73 5.97
CA ARG A 11 -4.18 -8.50 4.53
C ARG A 11 -4.84 -7.15 4.25
N LEU A 12 -4.43 -6.48 3.18
CA LEU A 12 -5.08 -5.25 2.73
C LEU A 12 -6.54 -5.53 2.40
N THR A 13 -7.42 -4.69 2.94
CA THR A 13 -8.81 -4.52 2.56
C THR A 13 -9.04 -3.03 2.30
N THR A 14 -10.20 -2.67 1.78
CA THR A 14 -10.59 -1.26 1.61
C THR A 14 -10.71 -0.49 2.93
N LEU A 15 -10.71 -1.17 4.08
CA LEU A 15 -10.96 -0.57 5.40
C LEU A 15 -9.68 -0.38 6.24
N ASN A 16 -8.54 -0.92 5.81
CA ASN A 16 -7.32 -0.94 6.64
C ASN A 16 -6.07 -0.42 5.93
N TYR A 17 -6.23 0.39 4.88
CA TYR A 17 -5.12 0.90 4.07
C TYR A 17 -4.05 1.62 4.89
N ALA A 18 -4.41 2.48 5.85
CA ALA A 18 -3.44 3.21 6.68
C ALA A 18 -2.53 2.25 7.46
N THR A 19 -3.12 1.27 8.15
CA THR A 19 -2.37 0.22 8.88
C THR A 19 -1.58 -0.66 7.93
N TRP A 20 -2.16 -1.01 6.77
CA TRP A 20 -1.47 -1.78 5.75
C TRP A 20 -0.24 -1.06 5.19
N LYS A 21 -0.33 0.25 4.94
CA LYS A 21 0.75 1.07 4.40
C LYS A 21 1.98 1.08 5.32
N GLY A 22 1.78 1.17 6.64
CA GLY A 22 2.86 1.02 7.61
C GLY A 22 3.48 -0.38 7.58
N ASN A 23 2.65 -1.43 7.59
CA ASN A 23 3.12 -2.81 7.58
C ASN A 23 3.89 -3.17 6.30
N ILE A 24 3.40 -2.74 5.12
CA ILE A 24 4.04 -3.04 3.85
C ILE A 24 5.38 -2.32 3.72
N HIS A 25 5.47 -1.08 4.21
CA HIS A 25 6.74 -0.36 4.31
C HIS A 25 7.78 -1.16 5.10
N ASP A 26 7.42 -1.66 6.29
CA ASP A 26 8.34 -2.41 7.14
C ASP A 26 8.78 -3.74 6.51
N ILE A 27 7.87 -4.44 5.83
CA ILE A 27 8.20 -5.67 5.10
C ILE A 27 9.17 -5.37 3.94
N LEU A 28 8.88 -4.34 3.15
CA LEU A 28 9.69 -3.95 1.98
C LEU A 28 11.07 -3.44 2.40
N CYS A 29 11.18 -2.68 3.48
CA CYS A 29 12.46 -2.30 4.08
C CYS A 29 13.27 -3.53 4.51
N ALA A 30 12.61 -4.54 5.09
CA ALA A 30 13.27 -5.74 5.56
C ALA A 30 13.82 -6.64 4.44
N ILE A 31 13.31 -6.49 3.21
CA ILE A 31 13.82 -7.18 2.01
C ILE A 31 14.62 -6.26 1.08
N LEU A 32 14.95 -5.04 1.54
CA LEU A 32 15.71 -4.02 0.79
C LEU A 32 15.03 -3.55 -0.51
N SER A 33 13.70 -3.67 -0.61
CA SER A 33 12.97 -3.28 -1.81
C SER A 33 12.17 -1.99 -1.66
N TRP A 34 12.12 -1.37 -0.48
CA TRP A 34 11.34 -0.14 -0.25
C TRP A 34 11.77 0.99 -1.20
N ASN A 35 13.07 1.23 -1.36
CA ASN A 35 13.58 2.33 -2.19
C ASN A 35 13.20 2.18 -3.67
N ILE A 36 12.94 0.95 -4.14
CA ILE A 36 12.42 0.69 -5.48
C ILE A 36 10.97 1.16 -5.57
N VAL A 37 10.14 0.83 -4.58
CA VAL A 37 8.72 1.22 -4.52
C VAL A 37 8.53 2.73 -4.30
N ASP A 38 9.43 3.36 -3.54
CA ASP A 38 9.51 4.80 -3.27
C ASP A 38 10.18 5.59 -4.41
N ARG A 39 10.65 4.92 -5.48
CA ARG A 39 11.33 5.55 -6.62
C ARG A 39 12.65 6.25 -6.28
N THR A 40 13.18 6.04 -5.09
CA THR A 40 14.49 6.56 -4.69
C THR A 40 15.64 5.71 -5.24
N GLU A 41 15.37 4.48 -5.66
CA GLU A 41 16.29 3.62 -6.38
C GLU A 41 15.85 3.37 -7.82
N SER A 42 16.68 3.79 -8.78
CA SER A 42 16.45 3.54 -10.20
C SER A 42 17.23 2.30 -10.69
N ILE A 43 16.76 1.70 -11.78
CA ILE A 43 17.45 0.57 -12.40
C ILE A 43 18.95 0.85 -12.65
N PRO A 44 19.87 0.02 -12.15
CA PRO A 44 21.30 0.24 -12.33
C PRO A 44 21.67 0.23 -13.82
N PRO A 45 22.51 1.18 -14.28
CA PRO A 45 22.95 1.25 -15.67
C PRO A 45 23.82 0.04 -16.03
N LEU A 46 23.81 -0.31 -17.31
CA LEU A 46 24.78 -1.27 -17.86
C LEU A 46 26.20 -0.68 -17.78
N ALA A 47 27.19 -1.57 -17.69
CA ALA A 47 28.58 -1.16 -17.69
C ALA A 47 28.95 -0.40 -18.98
N ALA A 48 29.73 0.67 -18.83
CA ALA A 48 30.16 1.47 -19.97
C ALA A 48 31.11 0.66 -20.89
N PRO A 49 31.21 1.00 -22.19
CA PRO A 49 31.98 0.22 -23.16
C PRO A 49 33.47 0.03 -22.83
N ARG A 50 34.05 0.90 -22.00
CA ARG A 50 35.49 0.92 -21.65
C ARG A 50 35.80 0.52 -20.21
N THR A 51 34.91 -0.24 -19.56
CA THR A 51 35.15 -0.75 -18.20
C THR A 51 35.86 -2.10 -18.18
N THR A 52 36.63 -2.33 -17.11
CA THR A 52 37.32 -3.58 -16.83
C THR A 52 36.34 -4.77 -16.73
N PRO A 53 36.81 -6.02 -16.88
CA PRO A 53 35.96 -7.20 -16.66
C PRO A 53 35.31 -7.24 -15.26
N ALA A 54 36.03 -6.81 -14.22
CA ALA A 54 35.51 -6.77 -12.86
C ALA A 54 34.35 -5.78 -12.70
N GLU A 55 34.48 -4.58 -13.28
CA GLU A 55 33.41 -3.57 -13.29
C GLU A 55 32.19 -4.03 -14.08
N ARG A 56 32.38 -4.72 -15.22
CA ARG A 56 31.28 -5.32 -15.97
C ARG A 56 30.51 -6.36 -15.17
N SER A 57 31.22 -7.25 -14.47
CA SER A 57 30.62 -8.26 -13.59
C SER A 57 29.87 -7.61 -12.42
N ALA A 58 30.45 -6.59 -11.78
CA ALA A 58 29.80 -5.86 -10.69
C ALA A 58 28.54 -5.11 -11.15
N ALA A 59 28.56 -4.46 -12.32
CA ALA A 59 27.39 -3.80 -12.88
C ALA A 59 26.26 -4.79 -13.21
N LYS A 60 26.60 -5.95 -13.80
CA LYS A 60 25.65 -7.02 -14.06
C LYS A 60 25.01 -7.53 -12.77
N LEU A 61 25.83 -7.80 -11.74
CA LEU A 61 25.35 -8.28 -10.44
C LEU A 61 24.39 -7.27 -9.79
N ARG A 62 24.74 -5.98 -9.77
CA ARG A 62 23.85 -4.92 -9.24
C ARG A 62 22.52 -4.89 -9.97
N ARG A 63 22.52 -4.98 -11.30
CA ARG A 63 21.29 -4.99 -12.09
C ARG A 63 20.45 -6.25 -11.84
N THR A 64 21.07 -7.43 -11.72
CA THR A 64 20.38 -8.66 -11.36
C THR A 64 19.74 -8.56 -9.98
N ASN A 65 20.48 -8.04 -8.99
CA ASN A 65 19.94 -7.83 -7.64
C ASN A 65 18.75 -6.87 -7.64
N TYR A 66 18.84 -5.75 -8.36
CA TYR A 66 17.73 -4.81 -8.51
C TYR A 66 16.47 -5.48 -9.09
N ILE A 67 16.62 -6.26 -10.16
CA ILE A 67 15.49 -6.96 -10.79
C ILE A 67 14.85 -7.93 -9.80
N GLN A 68 15.65 -8.72 -9.08
CA GLN A 68 15.14 -9.64 -8.06
C GLN A 68 14.38 -8.89 -6.95
N CYS A 69 14.95 -7.80 -6.42
CA CYS A 69 14.29 -7.00 -5.38
C CYS A 69 12.97 -6.38 -5.87
N ARG A 70 12.88 -5.99 -7.14
CA ARG A 70 11.66 -5.48 -7.78
C ARG A 70 10.59 -6.58 -7.90
N GLU A 71 10.97 -7.77 -8.36
CA GLU A 71 10.06 -8.93 -8.46
C GLU A 71 9.57 -9.40 -7.07
N ASP A 72 10.45 -9.41 -6.08
CA ASP A 72 10.11 -9.74 -4.69
C ASP A 72 9.13 -8.70 -4.11
N ALA A 73 9.34 -7.41 -4.39
CA ALA A 73 8.41 -6.35 -3.98
C ALA A 73 7.02 -6.53 -4.59
N ALA A 74 6.93 -6.74 -5.90
CA ALA A 74 5.66 -6.95 -6.60
C ALA A 74 4.92 -8.17 -6.01
N THR A 75 5.66 -9.28 -5.80
CA THR A 75 5.13 -10.50 -5.18
C THR A 75 4.59 -10.24 -3.78
N VAL A 76 5.31 -9.48 -2.94
CA VAL A 76 4.88 -9.14 -1.58
C VAL A 76 3.64 -8.25 -1.60
N ILE A 77 3.64 -7.18 -2.39
CA ILE A 77 2.51 -6.25 -2.51
C ILE A 77 1.24 -7.00 -2.95
N TYR A 78 1.35 -7.83 -3.99
CA TYR A 78 0.22 -8.66 -4.46
C TYR A 78 -0.28 -9.61 -3.37
N ASN A 79 0.64 -10.30 -2.69
CA ASN A 79 0.26 -11.37 -1.78
C ASN A 79 -0.30 -10.90 -0.44
N VAL A 80 0.11 -9.71 0.01
CA VAL A 80 -0.46 -9.07 1.21
C VAL A 80 -1.89 -8.60 0.95
N CYS A 81 -2.36 -8.47 -0.29
CA CYS A 81 -3.74 -8.10 -0.58
C CYS A 81 -4.75 -9.23 -0.30
N SER A 82 -5.97 -8.87 0.12
CA SER A 82 -7.11 -9.77 0.08
C SER A 82 -7.46 -10.12 -1.38
N VAL A 83 -8.17 -11.22 -1.60
CA VAL A 83 -8.61 -11.61 -2.95
C VAL A 83 -9.41 -10.49 -3.62
N SER A 84 -10.29 -9.81 -2.88
CA SER A 84 -11.11 -8.72 -3.39
C SER A 84 -10.34 -7.45 -3.76
N VAL A 85 -9.10 -7.29 -3.26
CA VAL A 85 -8.26 -6.12 -3.54
C VAL A 85 -7.22 -6.42 -4.63
N ARG A 86 -6.82 -7.69 -4.78
CA ARG A 86 -5.86 -8.11 -5.81
C ARG A 86 -6.28 -7.74 -7.22
N ILE A 87 -7.59 -7.70 -7.48
CA ILE A 87 -8.16 -7.33 -8.78
C ILE A 87 -7.64 -5.98 -9.31
N TYR A 88 -7.24 -5.06 -8.41
CA TYR A 88 -6.71 -3.76 -8.82
C TYR A 88 -5.28 -3.85 -9.40
N ASN A 89 -4.57 -4.95 -9.14
CA ASN A 89 -3.18 -5.16 -9.53
C ASN A 89 -2.98 -6.39 -10.44
N ASP A 90 -4.04 -7.07 -10.90
CA ASP A 90 -3.91 -8.34 -11.65
C ASP A 90 -3.09 -8.20 -12.95
N ASP A 91 -3.07 -7.00 -13.56
CA ASP A 91 -2.33 -6.70 -14.78
C ASP A 91 -1.17 -5.69 -14.56
N ILE A 92 -0.72 -5.51 -13.32
CA ILE A 92 0.35 -4.57 -12.97
C ILE A 92 1.58 -5.32 -12.47
N ASP A 93 2.65 -5.31 -13.27
CA ASP A 93 3.93 -5.95 -12.94
C ASP A 93 4.89 -5.03 -12.17
N ASP A 94 4.66 -3.71 -12.23
CA ASP A 94 5.52 -2.74 -11.60
C ASP A 94 5.08 -2.45 -10.15
N PRO A 95 5.93 -2.71 -9.14
CA PRO A 95 5.54 -2.59 -7.74
C PRO A 95 5.29 -1.13 -7.30
N GLU A 96 5.84 -0.16 -7.99
CA GLU A 96 5.57 1.26 -7.76
C GLU A 96 4.14 1.59 -8.22
N ASP A 97 3.77 1.17 -9.43
CA ASP A 97 2.41 1.35 -9.96
C ASP A 97 1.39 0.61 -9.10
N MET A 98 1.69 -0.62 -8.66
CA MET A 98 0.84 -1.38 -7.73
C MET A 98 0.59 -0.61 -6.42
N GLY A 99 1.63 0.02 -5.87
CA GLY A 99 1.52 0.81 -4.64
C GLY A 99 0.63 2.04 -4.81
N LEU A 100 0.75 2.72 -5.95
CA LEU A 100 -0.10 3.86 -6.30
C LEU A 100 -1.55 3.46 -6.53
N THR A 101 -1.80 2.45 -7.35
CA THR A 101 -3.15 1.95 -7.62
C THR A 101 -3.86 1.51 -6.33
N LEU A 102 -3.18 0.79 -5.45
CA LEU A 102 -3.75 0.47 -4.14
C LEU A 102 -4.01 1.72 -3.29
N GLY A 103 -3.15 2.74 -3.39
CA GLY A 103 -3.42 4.05 -2.81
C GLY A 103 -4.70 4.66 -3.33
N GLU A 104 -4.89 4.72 -4.63
CA GLU A 104 -6.09 5.33 -5.23
C GLU A 104 -7.39 4.62 -4.81
N TYR A 105 -7.39 3.29 -4.85
CA TYR A 105 -8.61 2.49 -4.63
C TYR A 105 -8.87 2.12 -3.16
N CYS A 106 -7.83 2.01 -2.33
CA CYS A 106 -7.98 1.59 -0.94
C CYS A 106 -7.69 2.70 0.07
N ASN A 107 -7.04 3.80 -0.32
CA ASN A 107 -6.88 4.95 0.57
C ASN A 107 -8.16 5.80 0.60
N MET A 108 -9.11 5.36 1.41
CA MET A 108 -10.38 6.04 1.61
C MET A 108 -10.23 7.48 2.15
N ALA A 109 -9.06 7.81 2.74
CA ALA A 109 -8.74 9.14 3.22
C ALA A 109 -8.42 10.11 2.06
N SER A 110 -7.78 9.63 0.99
CA SER A 110 -7.20 10.47 -0.05
C SER A 110 -8.04 10.59 -1.32
N SER A 111 -8.83 9.57 -1.69
CA SER A 111 -9.67 9.66 -2.88
C SER A 111 -11.03 10.31 -2.57
N ALA A 112 -11.50 11.22 -3.44
CA ALA A 112 -12.84 11.81 -3.31
C ALA A 112 -13.94 10.72 -3.32
N VAL A 113 -13.73 9.69 -4.14
CA VAL A 113 -14.59 8.51 -4.25
C VAL A 113 -14.58 7.67 -2.97
N GLY A 114 -13.45 7.59 -2.25
CA GLY A 114 -13.34 6.86 -0.97
C GLY A 114 -13.88 7.63 0.24
N ARG A 115 -13.74 8.96 0.24
CA ARG A 115 -14.29 9.81 1.31
C ARG A 115 -15.81 9.86 1.33
N GLN A 116 -16.46 9.75 0.16
CA GLN A 116 -17.91 9.92 0.05
C GLN A 116 -18.72 8.81 0.75
N PRO A 117 -18.40 7.50 0.61
CA PRO A 117 -18.99 6.44 1.41
C PRO A 117 -18.76 6.61 2.92
N LEU A 118 -17.56 7.04 3.34
CA LEU A 118 -17.26 7.27 4.76
C LEU A 118 -18.08 8.43 5.33
N TYR A 119 -18.22 9.51 4.57
CA TYR A 119 -19.07 10.63 4.94
C TYR A 119 -20.55 10.20 5.05
N GLN A 120 -21.06 9.43 4.09
CA GLN A 120 -22.42 8.90 4.14
C GLN A 120 -22.63 7.98 5.35
N GLN A 121 -21.67 7.10 5.63
CA GLN A 121 -21.69 6.23 6.81
C GLN A 121 -21.67 7.05 8.11
N PHE A 122 -20.79 8.06 8.21
CA PHE A 122 -20.76 8.99 9.33
C PHE A 122 -22.09 9.72 9.55
N MET A 123 -22.67 10.28 8.49
CA MET A 123 -23.92 11.05 8.57
C MET A 123 -25.13 10.19 8.94
N SER A 124 -25.13 8.92 8.52
CA SER A 124 -26.21 7.96 8.80
C SER A 124 -26.10 7.27 10.15
N MET A 125 -24.92 7.28 10.78
CA MET A 125 -24.74 6.67 12.10
C MET A 125 -25.55 7.39 13.18
N ARG A 126 -26.28 6.60 13.98
CA ARG A 126 -26.98 7.04 15.18
C ARG A 126 -26.79 6.00 16.28
N PRO A 127 -26.71 6.40 17.56
CA PRO A 127 -26.82 5.45 18.66
C PRO A 127 -28.11 4.64 18.54
N VAL A 128 -28.00 3.32 18.63
CA VAL A 128 -29.17 2.43 18.56
C VAL A 128 -29.76 2.30 19.97
N PRO A 129 -31.06 2.63 20.17
CA PRO A 129 -31.71 2.46 21.46
C PRO A 129 -31.56 1.02 21.98
N GLY A 130 -31.12 0.87 23.23
CA GLY A 130 -30.92 -0.44 23.86
C GLY A 130 -29.59 -1.13 23.56
N ALA A 131 -28.77 -0.62 22.63
CA ALA A 131 -27.41 -1.11 22.41
C ALA A 131 -26.40 -0.43 23.36
N PRO A 132 -25.29 -1.10 23.73
CA PRO A 132 -24.21 -0.47 24.48
C PRO A 132 -23.64 0.74 23.73
N ILE A 133 -23.48 1.88 24.43
CA ILE A 133 -22.93 3.10 23.84
C ILE A 133 -21.49 2.91 23.32
N GLY A 134 -20.75 1.97 23.89
CA GLY A 134 -19.40 1.61 23.43
C GLY A 134 -19.37 1.15 21.97
N ASN A 135 -20.43 0.49 21.48
CA ASN A 135 -20.50 0.06 20.08
C ASN A 135 -20.54 1.25 19.12
N TYR A 136 -21.25 2.32 19.50
CA TYR A 136 -21.31 3.56 18.72
C TYR A 136 -19.93 4.25 18.67
N PHE A 137 -19.24 4.35 19.81
CA PHE A 137 -17.90 4.94 19.84
C PHE A 137 -16.86 4.12 19.08
N SER A 138 -16.94 2.78 19.11
CA SER A 138 -16.06 1.92 18.31
C SER A 138 -16.21 2.16 16.81
N LEU A 139 -17.45 2.34 16.32
CA LEU A 139 -17.72 2.65 14.92
C LEU A 139 -17.19 4.04 14.51
N LEU A 140 -17.32 5.04 15.40
CA LEU A 140 -16.74 6.37 15.18
C LEU A 140 -15.21 6.31 15.09
N LEU A 141 -14.57 5.56 15.98
CA LEU A 141 -13.11 5.32 15.97
C LEU A 141 -12.67 4.61 14.69
N GLU A 142 -13.45 3.66 14.20
CA GLU A 142 -13.15 2.97 12.94
C GLU A 142 -13.14 3.93 11.75
N ILE A 143 -14.13 4.82 11.65
CA ILE A 143 -14.16 5.85 10.60
C ILE A 143 -13.01 6.85 10.78
N GLN A 144 -12.72 7.26 12.01
CA GLN A 144 -11.58 8.14 12.30
C GLN A 144 -10.26 7.52 11.81
N ASN A 145 -10.04 6.23 12.10
CA ASN A 145 -8.83 5.52 11.69
C ASN A 145 -8.72 5.40 10.16
N GLN A 146 -9.84 5.41 9.44
CA GLN A 146 -9.86 5.38 7.97
C GLN A 146 -9.57 6.74 7.32
N ILE A 147 -9.70 7.85 8.05
CA ILE A 147 -9.43 9.22 7.56
C ILE A 147 -8.24 9.89 8.24
N VAL A 148 -7.59 9.22 9.20
CA VAL A 148 -6.45 9.76 9.94
C VAL A 148 -5.33 10.15 8.97
N GLY A 149 -4.85 11.39 9.08
CA GLY A 149 -3.82 11.93 8.20
C GLY A 149 -4.32 12.55 6.88
N SER A 150 -5.62 12.55 6.61
CA SER A 150 -6.22 13.35 5.53
C SER A 150 -6.12 14.84 5.85
N SER A 151 -5.70 15.64 4.87
CA SER A 151 -5.71 17.11 4.91
C SER A 151 -6.89 17.71 4.13
N GLU A 152 -7.67 16.84 3.48
CA GLU A 152 -8.70 17.20 2.53
C GLU A 152 -10.00 17.58 3.24
N ALA A 153 -10.60 18.69 2.78
CA ALA A 153 -11.87 19.16 3.28
C ALA A 153 -13.03 18.24 2.84
N ILE A 154 -14.11 18.24 3.63
CA ILE A 154 -15.37 17.59 3.25
C ILE A 154 -15.90 18.29 2.00
N SER A 155 -16.05 17.56 0.90
CA SER A 155 -16.63 18.05 -0.37
C SER A 155 -17.89 17.26 -0.69
N TYR A 156 -18.94 17.95 -1.13
CA TYR A 156 -20.18 17.35 -1.63
C TYR A 156 -20.05 16.79 -3.06
N VAL A 157 -18.93 17.08 -3.73
CA VAL A 157 -18.69 16.77 -5.13
C VAL A 157 -17.49 15.83 -5.24
N ALA A 158 -17.71 14.66 -5.85
CA ALA A 158 -16.63 13.82 -6.34
C ALA A 158 -16.01 14.53 -7.54
N LEU A 159 -14.92 15.25 -7.31
CA LEU A 159 -14.05 15.76 -8.38
C LEU A 159 -13.03 14.68 -8.74
#